data_AF-A0A0B8NUH1-F1
#
_entry.id   AF-A0A0B8NUH1-F1
#
_cell.length_a   1.000
_cell.length_b   1.000
_cell.length_c   1.000
_cell.angle_alpha   90.00
_cell.angle_beta   90.00
_cell.angle_gamma   90.00
#
_symmetry.space_group_name_H-M   'P 1'
#
loop_
_entity.id
_entity.type
_entity.pdbx_description
1 polymer ?
#
loop_
_entity_poly.entity_id
_entity_poly.type
_entity_poly.pdbx_seq_one_letter_code
_entity_poly.pdbx_strand_id
1 'polypeptide(L)'
;MLSKVLLIVGVFGFAAAIAGFWYYKTQTDWVESASYAKPTNDPAKVLVVSFSRTGNTEAAAKVAAEYFDADFLKIDAPNYANDLKGLKKALMMPWLRWSLAQSLTLQSI
;
A
#
# COMPACT_ATOMS: atom_id res chain seq x y z
N MET A 1 -5.50 17.76 -44.35
CA MET A 1 -4.68 16.81 -43.55
C MET A 1 -4.43 17.30 -42.12
N LEU A 2 -4.07 18.57 -41.91
CA LEU A 2 -3.78 19.14 -40.58
C LEU A 2 -4.90 18.96 -39.53
N SER A 3 -6.17 19.19 -39.90
CA SER A 3 -7.33 19.03 -39.01
C SER A 3 -7.52 17.59 -38.50
N LYS A 4 -7.26 16.58 -39.33
CA LYS A 4 -7.36 15.17 -38.91
C LYS A 4 -6.24 14.80 -37.93
N VAL A 5 -5.05 15.36 -38.11
CA VAL A 5 -3.91 15.16 -37.20
C VAL A 5 -4.17 15.82 -35.84
N LEU A 6 -4.71 17.03 -35.81
CA LEU A 6 -5.11 17.72 -34.57
C LEU A 6 -6.20 16.96 -33.79
N LEU A 7 -7.17 16.38 -34.49
CA LEU A 7 -8.19 15.52 -33.87
C LEU A 7 -7.57 14.26 -33.25
N ILE A 8 -6.66 13.59 -33.96
CA ILE A 8 -5.96 12.41 -33.45
C ILE A 8 -5.14 12.76 -32.21
N VAL A 9 -4.33 13.82 -32.26
CA VAL A 9 -3.52 14.27 -31.11
C VAL A 9 -4.41 14.66 -29.92
N GLY A 10 -5.53 15.33 -30.17
CA GLY A 10 -6.50 15.69 -29.14
C GLY A 10 -7.10 14.47 -28.44
N VAL A 11 -7.51 13.45 -29.20
CA VAL A 11 -8.07 12.20 -28.66
C VAL A 11 -7.02 11.41 -27.87
N PHE A 12 -5.81 11.27 -28.39
CA PHE A 12 -4.73 10.58 -27.69
C PHE A 12 -4.30 11.32 -26.42
N GLY A 13 -4.20 12.65 -26.47
CA GLY A 13 -3.89 13.47 -25.31
C GLY A 13 -4.96 13.38 -24.22
N PHE A 14 -6.23 13.39 -24.61
CA PHE A 14 -7.35 13.22 -23.67
C PHE A 14 -7.37 11.82 -23.04
N ALA A 15 -7.15 10.77 -23.82
CA ALA A 15 -7.06 9.41 -23.31
C ALA A 15 -5.88 9.25 -22.32
N ALA A 16 -4.72 9.83 -22.61
CA ALA A 16 -3.57 9.82 -21.72
C ALA A 16 -3.83 10.58 -20.40
N ALA A 17 -4.53 11.71 -20.46
CA ALA A 17 -4.91 12.47 -19.27
C ALA A 17 -5.86 11.67 -18.36
N ILE A 18 -6.86 10.97 -18.94
CA ILE A 18 -7.76 10.10 -18.19
C ILE A 18 -6.98 8.95 -17.54
N ALA A 19 -6.14 8.25 -18.32
CA ALA A 19 -5.34 7.14 -17.80
C ALA A 19 -4.42 7.59 -16.65
N GLY A 20 -3.76 8.75 -16.80
CA GLY A 20 -2.94 9.35 -15.76
C GLY A 20 -3.73 9.73 -14.51
N PHE A 21 -4.93 10.29 -14.66
CA PHE A 21 -5.81 10.63 -13.53
C PHE A 21 -6.27 9.38 -12.76
N TRP A 22 -6.71 8.33 -13.45
CA TRP A 22 -7.11 7.07 -12.82
C TRP A 22 -5.94 6.39 -12.12
N TYR A 23 -4.77 6.37 -12.75
CA TYR A 23 -3.55 5.85 -12.14
C TYR A 23 -3.11 6.63 -10.89
N TYR A 24 -3.29 7.95 -10.90
CA TYR A 24 -3.06 8.77 -9.71
C TYR A 24 -4.05 8.41 -8.60
N LYS A 25 -5.34 8.33 -8.93
CA LYS A 25 -6.42 8.05 -8.00
C LYS A 25 -6.25 6.70 -7.28
N THR A 26 -5.90 5.64 -8.02
CA THR A 26 -5.69 4.29 -7.43
C THR A 26 -4.49 4.21 -6.48
N GLN A 27 -3.56 5.16 -6.56
CA GLN A 27 -2.41 5.26 -5.65
C GLN A 27 -2.63 6.20 -4.46
N THR A 28 -3.67 7.04 -4.51
CA THR A 28 -3.94 8.02 -3.45
C THR A 28 -5.17 7.68 -2.63
N ASP A 29 -6.11 6.93 -3.21
CA ASP A 29 -7.34 6.57 -2.53
C ASP A 29 -7.15 5.29 -1.71
N TRP A 30 -7.69 5.33 -0.50
CA TRP A 30 -7.77 4.16 0.36
C TRP A 30 -8.78 3.16 -0.20
N VAL A 31 -8.34 1.93 -0.46
CA VAL A 31 -9.20 0.81 -0.81
C VAL A 31 -9.49 0.03 0.46
N GLU A 32 -10.73 0.13 0.92
CA GLU A 32 -11.17 -0.59 2.10
C GLU A 32 -11.20 -2.09 1.81
N SER A 33 -10.58 -2.88 2.70
CA SER A 33 -10.61 -4.34 2.66
C SER A 33 -11.51 -4.86 3.76
N ALA A 34 -12.14 -6.03 3.55
CA ALA A 34 -13.09 -6.63 4.49
C ALA A 34 -12.54 -6.66 5.93
N SER A 35 -13.41 -6.43 6.92
CA SER A 35 -13.01 -6.47 8.33
C SER A 35 -12.47 -7.86 8.68
N TYR A 36 -11.33 -7.92 9.36
CA TYR A 36 -10.75 -9.17 9.83
C TYR A 36 -11.17 -9.43 11.27
N ALA A 37 -11.69 -10.63 11.52
CA ALA A 37 -11.88 -11.17 12.85
C ALA A 37 -11.12 -12.49 12.94
N LYS A 38 -10.47 -12.73 14.08
CA LYS A 38 -9.75 -13.96 14.30
C LYS A 38 -10.71 -15.16 14.17
N PRO A 39 -10.36 -16.21 13.41
CA PRO A 39 -11.23 -17.38 13.20
C PRO A 39 -11.51 -18.17 14.48
N THR A 40 -10.51 -18.29 15.36
CA THR A 40 -10.62 -19.07 16.61
C THR A 40 -10.50 -18.20 17.86
N ASN A 41 -10.95 -18.74 19.00
CA ASN A 41 -10.77 -18.13 20.32
C ASN A 41 -9.48 -18.59 21.04
N ASP A 42 -8.63 -19.36 20.36
CA ASP A 42 -7.38 -19.82 20.95
C ASP A 42 -6.40 -18.65 21.14
N PRO A 43 -5.43 -18.73 22.07
CA PRO A 43 -4.40 -17.70 22.17
C PRO A 43 -3.54 -17.69 20.88
N ALA A 44 -3.50 -16.54 20.20
CA ALA A 44 -2.71 -16.37 18.99
C ALA A 44 -1.21 -16.49 19.30
N LYS A 45 -0.49 -17.27 18.49
CA LYS A 45 0.97 -17.42 18.58
C LYS A 45 1.72 -16.46 17.66
N VAL A 46 1.00 -15.85 16.72
CA VAL A 46 1.52 -14.97 15.68
C VAL A 46 0.74 -13.66 15.72
N LEU A 47 1.46 -12.54 15.58
CA LEU A 47 0.89 -11.21 15.42
C LEU A 47 1.23 -10.71 14.02
N VAL A 48 0.22 -10.43 13.21
CA VAL A 48 0.37 -9.80 11.91
C VAL A 48 0.12 -8.31 12.05
N VAL A 49 1.16 -7.53 11.82
CA VAL A 49 1.07 -6.06 11.83
C VAL A 49 1.01 -5.56 10.40
N SER A 50 -0.10 -4.92 10.03
CA SER A 50 -0.25 -4.31 8.72
C SER A 50 0.05 -2.81 8.76
N PHE A 51 0.81 -2.37 7.77
CA PHE A 51 1.04 -0.97 7.47
C PHE A 51 0.75 -0.77 5.99
N SER A 52 -0.25 0.06 5.69
CA SER A 52 -0.63 0.35 4.31
C SER A 52 -0.95 1.82 4.16
N ARG A 53 -0.63 2.38 3.00
CA ARG A 53 -0.99 3.75 2.60
C ARG A 53 -2.32 3.80 1.82
N THR A 54 -2.65 2.72 1.13
CA THR A 54 -3.83 2.62 0.25
C THR A 54 -4.70 1.40 0.53
N GLY A 55 -4.39 0.60 1.56
CA GLY A 55 -5.14 -0.61 1.91
C GLY A 55 -4.76 -1.87 1.11
N ASN A 56 -4.01 -1.75 0.00
CA ASN A 56 -3.65 -2.91 -0.84
C ASN A 56 -2.81 -3.96 -0.08
N THR A 57 -1.83 -3.51 0.71
CA THR A 57 -1.02 -4.42 1.54
C THR A 57 -1.76 -4.88 2.78
N GLU A 58 -2.83 -4.18 3.20
CA GLU A 58 -3.67 -4.63 4.31
C GLU A 58 -4.45 -5.88 3.93
N ALA A 59 -4.99 -5.95 2.71
CA ALA A 59 -5.71 -7.13 2.23
C ALA A 59 -4.80 -8.38 2.25
N ALA A 60 -3.55 -8.26 1.77
CA ALA A 60 -2.58 -9.35 1.83
C ALA A 60 -2.22 -9.74 3.27
N ALA A 61 -2.08 -8.76 4.17
CA ALA A 61 -1.80 -9.00 5.58
C ALA A 61 -2.97 -9.72 6.28
N LYS A 62 -4.23 -9.44 5.92
CA LYS A 62 -5.40 -10.15 6.46
C LYS A 62 -5.42 -11.62 6.04
N VAL A 63 -5.10 -11.92 4.78
CA VAL A 63 -4.98 -13.30 4.30
C VAL A 63 -3.88 -14.05 5.06
N ALA A 64 -2.75 -13.40 5.32
CA ALA A 64 -1.70 -13.98 6.16
C ALA A 64 -2.19 -14.19 7.61
N ALA A 65 -2.94 -13.25 8.18
CA ALA A 65 -3.47 -13.37 9.53
C ALA A 65 -4.44 -14.54 9.67
N GLU A 66 -5.33 -14.73 8.68
CA GLU A 66 -6.25 -15.86 8.63
C GLU A 66 -5.51 -17.20 8.54
N TYR A 67 -4.49 -17.28 7.68
CA TYR A 67 -3.68 -18.50 7.52
C TYR A 67 -2.97 -18.93 8.81
N PHE A 68 -2.47 -17.96 9.59
CA PHE A 68 -1.74 -18.22 10.83
C PHE A 68 -2.62 -18.25 12.08
N ASP A 69 -3.94 -18.04 11.94
CA ASP A 69 -4.86 -17.81 13.07
C ASP A 69 -4.30 -16.76 14.04
N ALA A 70 -3.83 -15.66 13.45
CA ALA A 70 -3.04 -14.64 14.11
C ALA A 70 -3.90 -13.49 14.62
N ASP A 71 -3.39 -12.80 15.65
CA ASP A 71 -3.88 -11.47 15.98
C ASP A 71 -3.47 -10.49 14.88
N PHE A 72 -4.33 -9.53 14.60
CA PHE A 72 -4.11 -8.54 13.55
C PHE A 72 -4.10 -7.13 14.13
N LEU A 73 -3.00 -6.41 13.93
CA LEU A 73 -2.87 -5.02 14.30
C LEU A 73 -2.74 -4.16 13.04
N LYS A 74 -3.63 -3.20 12.88
CA LYS A 74 -3.51 -2.17 11.85
C LYS A 74 -2.79 -0.96 12.42
N ILE A 75 -1.72 -0.53 11.75
CA ILE A 75 -1.07 0.76 12.00
C ILE A 75 -1.41 1.69 10.83
N ASP A 76 -2.14 2.76 11.11
CA ASP A 76 -2.47 3.76 10.10
C ASP A 76 -1.20 4.48 9.62
N ALA A 77 -0.91 4.36 8.33
CA ALA A 77 0.18 5.10 7.72
C ALA A 77 -0.23 6.57 7.57
N PRO A 78 0.61 7.54 8.02
CA PRO A 78 0.34 8.93 7.75
C PRO A 78 0.40 9.17 6.23
N ASN A 79 -0.48 10.03 5.73
CA ASN A 79 -0.56 10.29 4.29
C ASN A 79 0.63 11.17 3.84
N TYR A 80 1.75 10.57 3.47
CA TYR A 80 2.90 11.28 2.90
C TYR A 80 2.78 11.34 1.37
N ALA A 81 3.13 12.48 0.77
CA ALA A 81 3.06 12.68 -0.68
C ALA A 81 3.89 11.63 -1.44
N ASN A 82 3.48 11.28 -2.66
CA ASN A 82 4.24 10.34 -3.52
C ASN A 82 5.41 11.07 -4.22
N ASP A 83 6.20 11.79 -3.43
CA ASP A 83 7.36 12.58 -3.86
C ASP A 83 8.60 12.20 -3.04
N LEU A 84 9.77 12.71 -3.42
CA LEU A 84 11.02 12.45 -2.67
C LEU A 84 10.90 12.85 -1.19
N LYS A 85 10.09 13.86 -0.85
CA LYS A 85 9.88 14.31 0.52
C LYS A 85 9.07 13.29 1.32
N GLY A 86 8.05 12.68 0.72
CA GLY A 86 7.30 11.60 1.31
C GLY A 86 8.09 10.31 1.44
N LEU A 87 8.95 9.99 0.46
CA LEU A 87 9.90 8.86 0.56
C LEU A 87 10.87 9.07 1.73
N LYS A 88 11.43 10.28 1.88
CA LYS A 88 12.31 10.62 3.00
C LYS A 88 11.59 10.51 4.35
N LYS A 89 10.33 10.96 4.44
CA LYS A 89 9.51 10.79 5.64
C LYS A 89 9.25 9.33 5.96
N ALA A 90 8.93 8.50 4.96
CA ALA A 90 8.72 7.07 5.13
C ALA A 90 9.99 6.37 5.67
N LEU A 91 11.15 6.69 5.11
CA LEU A 91 12.45 6.13 5.54
C LEU A 91 12.89 6.59 6.94
N MET A 92 12.43 7.76 7.38
CA MET A 92 12.73 8.30 8.71
C MET A 92 11.81 7.77 9.81
N MET A 93 10.81 6.96 9.48
CA MET A 93 9.89 6.40 10.46
C MET A 93 10.58 5.38 11.37
N PRO A 94 10.45 5.50 12.71
CA PRO A 94 11.13 4.64 13.67
C PRO A 94 10.88 3.13 13.46
N TRP A 95 9.66 2.76 13.03
CA TRP A 95 9.29 1.36 12.80
C TRP A 95 9.89 0.78 11.52
N LEU A 96 10.07 1.58 10.46
CA LEU A 96 10.73 1.13 9.24
C LEU A 96 12.19 0.78 9.52
N ARG A 97 12.84 1.61 10.36
CA ARG A 97 14.21 1.42 10.85
C ARG A 97 14.34 0.13 11.67
N TRP A 98 13.34 -0.17 12.50
CA TRP A 98 13.25 -1.44 13.23
C TRP A 98 13.03 -2.65 12.32
N SER A 99 12.13 -2.56 11.33
CA SER A 99 11.87 -3.67 10.39
C SER A 99 13.09 -4.03 9.53
N LEU A 100 13.84 -3.00 9.07
CA LEU A 100 15.07 -3.19 8.31
C LEU A 100 16.18 -3.79 9.19
N ALA A 101 16.30 -3.33 10.44
CA ALA A 101 17.25 -3.90 11.39
C ALA A 101 16.96 -5.38 11.67
N GLN A 102 15.68 -5.76 11.76
CA GLN A 102 15.26 -7.15 11.98
C GLN A 102 15.48 -8.02 10.73
N SER A 103 15.33 -7.47 9.52
CA SER A 103 15.66 -8.17 8.28
C SER A 103 17.17 -8.41 8.10
N LEU A 104 18.01 -7.46 8.54
CA LEU A 104 19.46 -7.56 8.48
C LEU A 104 20.02 -8.57 9.49
N THR A 105 19.42 -8.68 10.67
CA THR A 105 19.81 -9.70 11.66
C THR A 105 19.39 -11.11 11.24
N LEU A 106 18.27 -11.25 10.51
CA LEU A 106 17.83 -12.54 9.95
C LEU A 106 18.68 -13.02 8.76
N GLN A 107 19.37 -12.12 8.06
CA GLN A 107 20.31 -12.49 6.98
C GLN A 107 21.73 -12.83 7.46
N SER A 108 22.03 -12.58 8.75
CA SER A 108 23.34 -12.85 9.35
C SER A 108 23.43 -14.16 10.16
N ILE A 109 22.40 -15.01 10.08
CA ILE A 109 22.35 -16.39 10.60
C ILE A 109 22.34 -17.33 9.41
#